data_AF-A0AAU7RHD3-F1
#
_entry.id   AF-A0AAU7RHD3-F1
#
_cell.length_a   1.000
_cell.length_b   1.000
_cell.length_c   1.000
_cell.angle_alpha   90.00
_cell.angle_beta   90.00
_cell.angle_gamma   90.00
#
_symmetry.space_group_name_H-M   'P 1'
#
loop_
_entity.id
_entity.type
_entity.pdbx_description
1 polymer ?
#
loop_
_entity_poly.entity_id
_entity_poly.type
_entity_poly.pdbx_seq_one_letter_code
_entity_poly.pdbx_strand_id
1 'polypeptide(L)'
;MDELEALQTIGRLIKEERLAQGISQVQLAKQAGTAIKTVRTLESGTRRTQEINQRKLENALGWRAGSVSEVLKGKSTFAPDQITPDDMRTTDGSRQASSPRMAVPAASNARASHLSDEELLAELTYRMMQRNRG
;
A
#
# COMPACT_ATOMS: atom_id res chain seq x y z
N MET A 1 7.47 -13.64 -9.17
CA MET A 1 6.27 -13.37 -8.35
C MET A 1 5.24 -14.39 -8.73
N ASP A 2 4.72 -15.15 -7.76
CA ASP A 2 3.60 -16.05 -8.01
C ASP A 2 2.30 -15.24 -8.20
N GLU A 3 1.35 -15.73 -9.01
CA GLU A 3 0.10 -15.00 -9.28
C GLU A 3 -0.69 -14.76 -7.99
N LEU A 4 -0.65 -15.72 -7.06
CA LEU A 4 -1.29 -15.61 -5.75
C LEU A 4 -0.66 -14.48 -4.90
N GLU A 5 0.66 -14.38 -4.87
CA GLU A 5 1.37 -13.29 -4.16
C GLU A 5 1.05 -11.92 -4.77
N ALA A 6 0.96 -11.85 -6.10
CA ALA A 6 0.56 -10.64 -6.81
C ALA A 6 -0.85 -10.19 -6.41
N LEU A 7 -1.81 -11.13 -6.37
CA LEU A 7 -3.18 -10.85 -5.97
C LEU A 7 -3.28 -10.41 -4.51
N GLN A 8 -2.54 -11.05 -3.60
CA GLN A 8 -2.47 -10.65 -2.20
C GLN A 8 -1.88 -9.24 -2.02
N THR A 9 -0.83 -8.93 -2.77
CA THR A 9 -0.20 -7.61 -2.79
C THR A 9 -1.18 -6.54 -3.25
N ILE A 10 -1.89 -6.78 -4.35
CA ILE A 10 -2.92 -5.87 -4.86
C ILE A 10 -4.04 -5.68 -3.82
N GLY A 11 -4.51 -6.76 -3.20
CA GLY A 11 -5.55 -6.69 -2.18
C GLY A 11 -5.14 -5.85 -0.97
N ARG A 12 -3.89 -6.02 -0.50
CA ARG A 12 -3.29 -5.20 0.56
C ARG A 12 -3.25 -3.73 0.15
N LEU A 13 -2.73 -3.41 -1.04
CA LEU A 13 -2.61 -2.04 -1.54
C LEU A 13 -3.96 -1.34 -1.66
N ILE A 14 -4.98 -2.03 -2.19
CA ILE A 14 -6.34 -1.49 -2.30
C ILE A 14 -6.88 -1.14 -0.91
N LYS A 15 -6.66 -2.03 0.07
CA LYS A 15 -7.11 -1.82 1.45
C LYS A 15 -6.38 -0.64 2.11
N GLU A 16 -5.06 -0.56 1.96
CA GLU A 16 -4.23 0.54 2.48
C GLU A 16 -4.69 1.89 1.91
N GLU A 17 -4.86 1.97 0.59
CA GLU A 17 -5.29 3.20 -0.08
C GLU A 17 -6.71 3.60 0.34
N ARG A 18 -7.63 2.63 0.42
CA ARG A 18 -8.99 2.87 0.88
C ARG A 18 -9.02 3.44 2.31
N LEU A 19 -8.17 2.91 3.20
CA LEU A 19 -8.05 3.38 4.57
C LEU A 19 -7.39 4.77 4.64
N ALA A 20 -6.38 5.04 3.80
CA ALA A 20 -5.74 6.35 3.69
C ALA A 20 -6.72 7.44 3.23
N GLN A 21 -7.66 7.11 2.35
CA GLN A 21 -8.74 8.00 1.91
C GLN A 21 -9.90 8.10 2.93
N GLY A 22 -9.90 7.29 4.00
CA GLY A 22 -10.95 7.29 5.02
C GLY A 22 -12.31 6.78 4.54
N ILE A 23 -12.36 6.01 3.45
CA ILE A 23 -13.60 5.54 2.84
C ILE A 23 -13.88 4.06 3.17
N SER A 24 -15.17 3.70 3.19
CA SER A 24 -15.62 2.31 3.34
C SER A 24 -15.58 1.53 2.03
N GLN A 25 -15.63 0.20 2.08
CA GLN A 25 -15.73 -0.65 0.88
C GLN A 25 -16.95 -0.30 0.02
N VAL A 26 -18.05 0.11 0.65
CA VAL A 26 -19.29 0.52 -0.04
C VAL A 26 -19.09 1.82 -0.80
N GLN A 27 -18.40 2.79 -0.19
CA GLN A 27 -18.07 4.06 -0.84
C GLN A 27 -17.09 3.86 -2.00
N LEU A 28 -16.06 3.03 -1.82
CA LEU A 28 -15.14 2.68 -2.91
C LEU A 28 -15.87 2.00 -4.08
N ALA A 29 -16.76 1.04 -3.79
CA ALA A 29 -17.58 0.38 -4.81
C ALA A 29 -18.45 1.39 -5.58
N LYS A 30 -19.06 2.35 -4.87
CA LYS A 30 -19.86 3.43 -5.46
C LYS A 30 -19.02 4.35 -6.33
N GLN A 31 -17.83 4.77 -5.86
CA GLN A 31 -16.90 5.61 -6.63
C GLN A 31 -16.40 4.91 -7.89
N ALA A 32 -16.09 3.61 -7.79
CA ALA A 32 -15.64 2.81 -8.93
C ALA A 32 -16.76 2.39 -9.89
N GLY A 33 -18.05 2.54 -9.50
CA GLY A 33 -19.16 1.99 -10.26
C GLY A 33 -19.07 0.46 -10.40
N THR A 34 -18.69 -0.22 -9.31
CA THR A 34 -18.59 -1.69 -9.21
C THR A 34 -19.44 -2.22 -8.05
N ALA A 35 -19.63 -3.55 -8.00
CA ALA A 35 -20.35 -4.17 -6.90
C ALA A 35 -19.46 -4.29 -5.65
N ILE A 36 -20.04 -4.15 -4.45
CA ILE A 36 -19.32 -4.28 -3.17
C ILE A 36 -18.61 -5.65 -3.07
N LYS A 37 -19.23 -6.72 -3.60
CA LYS A 37 -18.61 -8.05 -3.66
C LYS A 37 -17.30 -8.05 -4.44
N THR A 38 -17.18 -7.24 -5.49
CA THR A 38 -15.98 -7.12 -6.32
C THR A 38 -14.85 -6.48 -5.54
N VAL A 39 -15.14 -5.40 -4.80
CA VAL A 39 -14.17 -4.76 -3.89
C VAL A 39 -13.70 -5.75 -2.82
N ARG A 40 -14.61 -6.48 -2.18
CA ARG A 40 -14.27 -7.49 -1.17
C ARG A 40 -13.39 -8.61 -1.74
N THR A 41 -13.70 -9.12 -2.92
CA THR A 41 -12.88 -10.15 -3.58
C THR A 41 -11.50 -9.63 -3.91
N LEU A 42 -11.39 -8.40 -4.42
CA LEU A 42 -10.11 -7.77 -4.73
C LEU A 42 -9.26 -7.53 -3.47
N GLU A 43 -9.83 -6.98 -2.41
CA GLU A 43 -9.12 -6.78 -1.13
C GLU A 43 -8.66 -8.09 -0.50
N SER A 44 -9.38 -9.20 -0.73
CA SER A 44 -8.95 -10.51 -0.25
C SER A 44 -7.76 -11.10 -1.00
N GLY A 45 -7.46 -10.62 -2.21
CA GLY A 45 -6.37 -11.14 -3.03
C GLY A 45 -6.50 -12.62 -3.41
N THR A 46 -7.71 -13.18 -3.38
CA THR A 46 -7.93 -14.63 -3.60
C THR A 46 -8.19 -14.98 -5.05
N ARG A 47 -8.68 -14.03 -5.86
CA ARG A 47 -9.04 -14.26 -7.26
C ARG A 47 -8.82 -13.04 -8.11
N ARG A 48 -8.36 -13.28 -9.34
CA ARG A 48 -8.29 -12.25 -10.37
C ARG A 48 -9.69 -11.84 -10.81
N THR A 49 -9.96 -10.54 -10.82
CA THR A 49 -11.17 -9.99 -11.44
C THR A 49 -10.94 -9.63 -12.89
N GLN A 50 -12.02 -9.49 -13.65
CA GLN A 50 -11.98 -8.98 -15.02
C GLN A 50 -11.26 -7.63 -15.11
N GLU A 51 -10.49 -7.42 -16.17
CA GLU A 51 -9.69 -6.22 -16.41
C GLU A 51 -10.53 -4.93 -16.41
N ILE A 52 -11.80 -5.01 -16.83
CA ILE A 52 -12.75 -3.89 -16.77
C ILE A 52 -12.95 -3.41 -15.32
N ASN A 53 -13.09 -4.33 -14.37
CA ASN A 53 -13.28 -3.98 -12.96
C ASN A 53 -11.97 -3.50 -12.31
N GLN A 54 -10.83 -4.02 -12.75
CA GLN A 54 -9.52 -3.54 -12.31
C GLN A 54 -9.34 -2.06 -12.69
N ARG A 55 -9.58 -1.70 -13.96
CA ARG A 55 -9.49 -0.31 -14.44
C ARG A 55 -10.45 0.65 -13.74
N LYS A 56 -11.66 0.19 -13.44
CA LYS A 56 -12.64 0.97 -12.67
C LYS A 56 -12.13 1.30 -11.26
N LEU A 57 -11.49 0.34 -10.59
CA LEU A 57 -10.88 0.57 -9.29
C LEU A 57 -9.63 1.45 -9.38
N GLU A 58 -8.77 1.24 -10.37
CA GLU A 58 -7.59 2.09 -10.60
C GLU A 58 -8.00 3.56 -10.69
N ASN A 59 -9.02 3.87 -11.51
CA ASN A 59 -9.56 5.21 -11.63
C ASN A 59 -10.14 5.75 -10.32
N ALA A 60 -10.86 4.93 -9.55
CA ALA A 60 -11.47 5.35 -8.29
C ALA A 60 -10.44 5.62 -7.19
N LEU A 61 -9.33 4.88 -7.18
CA LEU A 61 -8.22 5.03 -6.23
C LEU A 61 -7.21 6.09 -6.68
N GLY A 62 -7.39 6.67 -7.88
CA GLY A 62 -6.45 7.62 -8.47
C GLY A 62 -5.13 6.98 -8.90
N TRP A 63 -5.11 5.66 -9.09
CA TRP A 63 -3.95 4.94 -9.61
C TRP A 63 -3.85 5.07 -11.12
N ARG A 64 -2.64 4.85 -11.65
CA ARG A 64 -2.46 4.82 -13.10
C ARG A 64 -3.18 3.61 -13.70
N ALA A 65 -3.70 3.81 -14.90
CA ALA A 65 -4.30 2.73 -15.68
C ALA A 65 -3.26 1.63 -15.95
N GLY A 66 -3.62 0.38 -15.66
CA GLY A 66 -2.77 -0.78 -15.87
C GLY A 66 -1.76 -1.07 -14.76
N SER A 67 -1.74 -0.29 -13.67
CA SER A 67 -0.88 -0.57 -12.50
C SER A 67 -1.15 -1.95 -11.91
N VAL A 68 -2.41 -2.33 -11.77
CA VAL A 68 -2.80 -3.65 -11.26
C VAL A 68 -2.32 -4.75 -12.20
N SER A 69 -2.44 -4.52 -13.51
CA SER A 69 -1.95 -5.47 -14.52
C SER A 69 -0.44 -5.60 -14.54
N GLU A 70 0.30 -4.56 -14.19
CA GLU A 70 1.76 -4.58 -14.13
C GLU A 70 2.26 -5.45 -12.97
N VAL A 71 1.66 -5.29 -11.79
CA VAL A 71 1.92 -6.14 -10.63
C VAL A 71 1.56 -7.59 -10.94
N LEU A 72 0.38 -7.84 -11.54
CA LEU A 72 -0.03 -9.20 -11.94
C LEU A 72 0.91 -9.86 -12.96
N LYS A 73 1.49 -9.08 -13.88
CA LYS A 73 2.42 -9.57 -14.90
C LYS A 73 3.86 -9.70 -14.38
N GLY A 74 4.11 -9.38 -13.11
CA GLY A 74 5.45 -9.37 -12.53
C GLY A 74 6.37 -8.33 -13.18
N LYS A 75 5.80 -7.29 -13.78
CA LYS A 75 6.54 -6.21 -14.44
C LYS A 75 6.91 -5.06 -13.49
N SER A 76 6.46 -5.15 -12.24
CA SER A 76 6.87 -4.23 -11.17
C SER A 76 8.37 -4.38 -10.90
N THR A 77 9.07 -3.25 -10.86
CA THR A 77 10.49 -3.17 -10.49
C THR A 77 10.71 -3.54 -9.01
N PHE A 78 9.67 -3.45 -8.18
CA PHE A 78 9.74 -3.69 -6.73
C PHE A 78 9.23 -5.07 -6.31
N ALA A 79 9.80 -5.58 -5.22
CA ALA A 79 9.33 -6.80 -4.56
C ALA A 79 7.89 -6.63 -4.01
N PRO A 80 7.08 -7.72 -3.92
CA PRO A 80 5.66 -7.66 -3.53
C PRO A 80 5.36 -6.93 -2.21
N ASP A 81 6.23 -7.11 -1.23
CA ASP A 81 6.18 -6.50 0.10
C ASP A 81 6.61 -5.03 0.10
N GLN A 82 7.39 -4.60 -0.89
CA GLN A 82 7.91 -3.25 -1.04
C GLN A 82 7.04 -2.33 -1.90
N ILE A 83 6.06 -2.89 -2.63
CA ILE A 83 5.11 -2.07 -3.39
C ILE A 83 4.27 -1.26 -2.41
N THR A 84 4.24 0.06 -2.63
CA THR A 84 3.42 1.02 -1.90
C THR A 84 2.27 1.53 -2.77
N PRO A 85 1.18 2.06 -2.17
CA PRO A 85 0.10 2.67 -2.97
C PRO A 85 0.57 3.85 -3.84
N ASP A 86 1.67 4.51 -3.47
CA ASP A 86 2.27 5.59 -4.25
C ASP A 86 2.93 5.09 -5.55
N ASP A 87 3.49 3.87 -5.54
CA ASP A 87 4.04 3.21 -6.73
C ASP A 87 2.95 2.86 -7.75
N MET A 88 1.71 2.68 -7.27
CA MET A 88 0.54 2.46 -8.12
C MET A 88 0.05 3.75 -8.78
N ARG A 89 0.44 4.93 -8.26
CA ARG A 89 0.11 6.24 -8.84
C ARG A 89 1.16 6.72 -9.85
N THR A 90 2.43 6.45 -9.58
CA THR A 90 3.54 7.07 -10.30
C THR A 90 4.15 6.13 -11.36
N THR A 91 4.61 6.69 -12.48
CA THR A 91 5.45 5.95 -13.45
C THR A 91 6.91 5.97 -12.99
N ASP A 92 7.63 4.86 -13.17
CA ASP A 92 9.02 4.57 -12.77
C ASP A 92 10.11 5.59 -13.22
N GLY A 93 9.74 6.75 -13.78
CA GLY A 93 10.65 7.81 -14.21
C GLY A 93 10.98 8.88 -13.15
N SER A 94 10.21 9.01 -12.06
CA SER A 94 10.36 10.16 -11.14
C SER A 94 11.12 9.86 -9.84
N ARG A 95 11.36 8.58 -9.49
CA ARG A 95 12.13 8.21 -8.29
C ARG A 95 13.64 8.23 -8.48
N GLN A 96 14.16 8.34 -9.71
CA GLN A 96 15.61 8.45 -9.94
C GLN A 96 16.19 9.85 -9.67
N ALA A 97 15.36 10.89 -9.44
CA ALA A 97 15.84 12.27 -9.26
C ALA A 97 15.55 12.89 -7.89
N SER A 98 15.08 12.12 -6.90
CA SER A 98 14.92 12.61 -5.53
C SER A 98 15.92 11.90 -4.60
N SER A 99 16.99 12.62 -4.27
CA SER A 99 17.96 12.33 -3.20
C SER A 99 17.35 11.69 -1.94
N PRO A 100 18.14 10.97 -1.12
CA PRO A 100 17.66 10.11 -0.05
C PRO A 100 16.93 10.94 0.99
N ARG A 101 15.60 10.91 0.94
CA ARG A 101 14.79 11.59 1.94
C ARG A 101 14.82 10.72 3.18
N MET A 102 15.53 11.23 4.20
CA MET A 102 15.48 10.74 5.57
C MET A 102 14.07 10.24 5.89
N ALA A 103 13.98 8.93 6.13
CA ALA A 103 12.78 8.30 6.60
C ALA A 103 12.44 8.92 7.97
N VAL A 104 11.43 9.77 8.01
CA VAL A 104 10.66 9.97 9.24
C VAL A 104 9.93 8.66 9.46
N PRO A 105 10.22 7.89 10.52
CA PRO A 105 9.49 6.67 10.78
C PRO A 105 8.07 7.07 11.17
N ALA A 106 7.12 6.74 10.29
CA ALA A 106 5.72 6.69 10.66
C ALA A 106 5.61 5.66 11.80
N ALA A 107 5.24 6.15 12.99
CA ALA A 107 5.18 5.38 14.23
C ALA A 107 4.45 4.04 14.02
N SER A 108 5.25 2.98 13.88
CA SER A 108 4.80 1.60 13.88
C SER A 108 4.43 1.25 15.31
N ASN A 109 3.20 0.82 15.56
CA ASN A 109 2.84 0.09 16.78
C ASN A 109 3.50 -1.30 16.78
N ALA A 110 4.83 -1.35 16.66
CA ALA A 110 5.60 -2.57 16.76
C ALA A 110 5.61 -3.01 18.23
N ARG A 111 5.11 -4.23 18.48
CA ARG A 111 5.34 -4.92 19.74
C ARG A 111 6.84 -4.95 20.00
N ALA A 112 7.25 -4.55 21.21
CA ALA A 112 8.63 -4.34 21.64
C ALA A 112 9.59 -5.54 21.51
N SER A 113 9.13 -6.70 21.03
CA SER A 113 9.89 -7.94 20.92
C SER A 113 10.63 -8.13 19.58
N HIS A 114 10.60 -7.15 18.68
CA HIS A 114 11.22 -7.23 17.35
C HIS A 114 12.31 -6.19 17.08
N LEU A 115 12.65 -5.37 18.08
CA LEU A 115 13.70 -4.35 17.94
C LEU A 115 15.03 -4.91 18.46
N SER A 116 16.09 -4.66 17.71
CA SER A 116 17.45 -4.91 18.18
C SER A 116 17.80 -3.96 19.35
N ASP A 117 18.77 -4.33 20.19
CA ASP A 117 19.12 -3.54 21.40
C ASP A 117 19.46 -2.07 21.07
N GLU A 118 20.03 -1.82 19.90
CA GLU A 118 20.37 -0.47 19.43
C GLU A 118 19.13 0.35 19.05
N GLU A 119 18.16 -0.29 18.39
CA GLU A 119 16.88 0.34 18.03
C GLU A 119 15.99 0.55 19.26
N LEU A 120 16.06 -0.33 20.25
CA LEU A 120 15.35 -0.18 21.52
C LEU A 120 15.88 1.03 22.30
N LEU A 121 17.21 1.23 22.33
CA LEU A 121 17.85 2.37 22.97
C LEU A 121 17.51 3.70 22.27
N ALA A 122 17.44 3.70 20.94
CA ALA A 122 17.02 4.86 20.15
C ALA A 122 15.56 5.26 20.44
N GLU A 123 14.67 4.28 20.55
CA GLU A 123 13.26 4.53 20.85
C GLU A 123 13.03 4.98 22.32
N LEU A 124 13.78 4.42 23.28
CA LEU A 124 13.73 4.81 24.69
C LEU A 124 14.21 6.26 24.90
N THR A 125 15.32 6.64 24.26
CA THR A 125 15.85 8.00 24.34
C THR A 125 14.91 9.01 23.70
N TYR A 126 14.30 8.68 22.56
CA TYR A 126 13.29 9.51 21.91
C TYR A 126 12.08 9.79 22.81
N ARG A 127 11.56 8.76 23.51
CA ARG A 127 10.41 8.91 24.43
C ARG A 127 10.73 9.68 25.71
N MET A 128 11.94 9.51 26.26
CA MET A 128 12.38 10.30 27.41
C MET A 128 12.52 11.79 27.05
N MET A 129 13.03 12.11 25.86
CA MET A 129 13.16 13.49 25.39
C MET A 129 11.81 14.17 25.13
N GLN A 130 10.80 13.42 24.67
CA GLN A 130 9.44 13.96 24.50
C GLN A 130 8.73 14.22 25.83
N ARG A 131 9.02 13.44 26.88
CA ARG A 131 8.35 13.57 28.18
C ARG A 131 8.91 14.70 29.06
N ASN A 132 10.10 15.21 28.77
CA ASN A 132 10.75 16.29 29.51
C ASN A 132 10.52 17.71 28.91
N ARG A 133 9.61 17.83 27.93
CA ARG A 133 9.18 19.11 27.32
C ARG A 133 7.80 19.57 27.84
N GLY A 134 7.60 19.48 29.16
CA GLY A 134 6.46 20.03 29.88
C GLY A 134 6.92 20.68 31.16
#